data_AF-A0A413VXP9-F1
#
_entry.id   AF-A0A413VXP9-F1
#
_cell.length_a   1.000
_cell.length_b   1.000
_cell.length_c   1.000
_cell.angle_alpha   90.00
_cell.angle_beta   90.00
_cell.angle_gamma   90.00
#
_symmetry.space_group_name_H-M   'P 1'
#
loop_
_entity.id
_entity.type
_entity.pdbx_description
1 polymer ?
#
loop_
_entity_poly.entity_id
_entity_poly.type
_entity_poly.pdbx_seq_one_letter_code
_entity_poly.pdbx_strand_id
1 'polypeptide(L)'
;MKVKTNILVNGEFYSETFSRNGINFVSNDLSIPSYNRIKEFAIEIASYVTYHRCLAMDIMIDQKEYPRLIEFNISGLSTWFYPFAGSPMFGKYTDEIIEYCYKNKRKAEKVFLKFT
;
A
#
# COMPACT_ATOMS: atom_id res chain seq x y z
N MET A 1 -33.16 22.44 12.34
CA MET A 1 -32.84 21.15 11.71
C MET A 1 -31.81 21.42 10.61
N LYS A 2 -30.51 21.24 10.88
CA LYS A 2 -29.46 21.37 9.86
C LYS A 2 -29.05 19.96 9.44
N VAL A 3 -29.27 19.67 8.16
CA VAL A 3 -29.01 18.38 7.53
C VAL A 3 -27.50 18.18 7.44
N LYS A 4 -26.99 17.05 7.99
CA LYS A 4 -25.61 16.60 7.87
C LYS A 4 -25.35 16.18 6.42
N THR A 5 -24.38 16.80 5.76
CA THR A 5 -23.90 16.40 4.44
C THR A 5 -22.58 15.66 4.60
N ASN A 6 -22.58 14.38 4.24
CA ASN A 6 -21.37 13.58 4.15
C ASN A 6 -20.69 13.89 2.80
N ILE A 7 -19.41 14.24 2.81
CA ILE A 7 -18.64 14.44 1.58
C ILE A 7 -17.92 13.12 1.27
N LEU A 8 -18.22 12.55 0.10
CA LEU A 8 -17.54 11.39 -0.45
C LEU A 8 -16.21 11.83 -1.07
N VAL A 9 -15.09 11.43 -0.46
CA VAL A 9 -13.76 11.54 -1.07
C VAL A 9 -13.21 10.12 -1.12
N ASN A 10 -12.98 9.60 -2.34
CA ASN A 10 -12.43 8.25 -2.56
C ASN A 10 -13.14 7.15 -1.76
N GLY A 11 -14.48 7.06 -1.83
CA GLY A 11 -15.24 5.93 -1.25
C GLY A 11 -15.36 5.88 0.28
N GLU A 12 -14.64 6.72 1.02
CA GLU A 12 -14.68 6.75 2.48
C GLU A 12 -15.51 7.93 3.02
N PHE A 13 -16.29 7.65 4.06
CA PHE A 13 -17.07 8.66 4.77
C PHE A 13 -16.19 9.38 5.79
N TYR A 14 -15.71 10.56 5.41
CA TYR A 14 -15.03 11.45 6.35
C TYR A 14 -16.01 12.48 6.92
N SER A 15 -15.88 12.79 8.22
CA SER A 15 -16.46 14.03 8.73
C SER A 15 -15.79 15.20 7.99
N GLU A 16 -16.47 16.33 7.85
CA GLU A 16 -15.95 17.57 7.23
C GLU A 16 -14.66 18.13 7.91
N THR A 17 -14.10 17.39 8.88
CA THR A 17 -12.97 17.72 9.74
C THR A 17 -12.18 16.45 10.12
N PHE A 18 -11.67 15.68 9.16
CA PHE A 18 -10.74 14.59 9.48
C PHE A 18 -9.31 15.12 9.63
N SER A 19 -8.84 15.18 10.88
CA SER A 19 -7.44 15.49 11.19
C SER A 19 -6.88 14.47 12.17
N ARG A 20 -5.59 14.14 12.01
CA ARG A 20 -4.87 13.25 12.93
C ARG A 20 -3.44 13.73 13.07
N ASN A 21 -2.93 13.80 14.30
CA ASN A 21 -1.57 14.25 14.60
C ASN A 21 -1.21 15.62 13.97
N GLY A 22 -2.18 16.54 13.90
CA GLY A 22 -1.98 17.86 13.30
C GLY A 22 -2.03 17.91 11.77
N ILE A 23 -2.26 16.78 11.10
CA ILE A 23 -2.41 16.70 9.64
C ILE A 23 -3.91 16.76 9.29
N ASN A 24 -4.29 17.68 8.40
CA ASN A 24 -5.63 17.79 7.85
C ASN A 24 -5.75 16.93 6.60
N PHE A 25 -6.56 15.89 6.64
CA PHE A 25 -6.72 14.94 5.54
C PHE A 25 -7.83 15.33 4.55
N VAL A 26 -8.56 16.41 4.83
CA VAL A 26 -9.62 16.95 3.97
C VAL A 26 -9.06 17.99 2.98
N SER A 27 -7.89 18.58 3.26
CA SER A 27 -7.24 19.50 2.34
C SER A 27 -6.64 18.77 1.15
N ASN A 28 -6.87 19.29 -0.07
CA ASN A 28 -6.27 18.78 -1.30
C ASN A 28 -4.75 19.01 -1.41
N ASP A 29 -4.14 19.70 -0.44
CA ASP A 29 -2.72 20.09 -0.45
C ASP A 29 -1.80 19.09 0.27
N LEU A 30 -2.26 17.85 0.50
CA LEU A 30 -1.45 16.81 1.10
C LEU A 30 -0.40 16.31 0.10
N SER A 31 0.87 16.54 0.43
CA SER A 31 2.01 15.93 -0.25
C SER A 31 2.78 15.04 0.72
N ILE A 32 3.18 13.87 0.25
CA ILE A 32 4.10 12.99 1.00
C ILE A 32 5.52 13.57 0.82
N PRO A 33 6.20 13.99 1.89
CA PRO A 33 7.57 14.50 1.79
C PRO A 33 8.49 13.46 1.15
N SER A 34 9.42 13.90 0.30
CA SER A 34 10.42 13.01 -0.31
C SER A 34 9.84 11.78 -1.04
N TYR A 35 8.63 11.86 -1.61
CA TYR A 35 7.92 10.74 -2.25
C TYR A 35 8.79 9.95 -3.24
N ASN A 36 9.52 10.64 -4.13
CA ASN A 36 10.39 9.96 -5.11
C ASN A 36 11.51 9.15 -4.44
N ARG A 37 12.13 9.69 -3.40
CA ARG A 37 13.18 8.99 -2.62
C ARG A 37 12.60 7.78 -1.89
N ILE A 38 11.39 7.90 -1.33
CA ILE A 38 10.69 6.78 -0.68
C ILE A 38 10.39 5.68 -1.70
N LYS A 39 9.95 6.06 -2.90
CA LYS A 39 9.67 5.12 -3.98
C LYS A 39 10.93 4.38 -4.43
N GLU A 40 12.03 5.08 -4.63
CA GLU A 40 13.33 4.49 -4.98
C GLU A 40 13.82 3.52 -3.88
N PHE A 41 13.71 3.93 -2.62
CA PHE A 41 14.04 3.08 -1.47
C PHE A 41 13.17 1.82 -1.42
N ALA A 42 11.86 1.93 -1.64
CA ALA A 42 10.96 0.77 -1.68
C ALA A 42 11.33 -0.21 -2.80
N ILE A 43 11.72 0.30 -3.98
CA ILE A 43 12.21 -0.52 -5.10
C ILE A 43 13.52 -1.22 -4.73
N GLU A 44 14.43 -0.51 -4.07
CA GLU A 44 15.69 -1.09 -3.57
C GLU A 44 15.42 -2.22 -2.58
N ILE A 45 14.58 -2.00 -1.57
CA ILE A 45 14.19 -3.02 -0.59
C ILE A 45 13.55 -4.23 -1.28
N ALA A 46 12.66 -4.01 -2.24
CA ALA A 46 12.00 -5.08 -2.99
C ALA A 46 13.01 -5.98 -3.72
N SER A 47 14.16 -5.43 -4.16
CA SER A 47 15.22 -6.20 -4.81
C SER A 47 15.91 -7.20 -3.86
N TYR A 48 15.91 -6.94 -2.56
CA TYR A 48 16.49 -7.85 -1.55
C TYR A 48 15.50 -8.95 -1.10
N VAL A 49 14.19 -8.75 -1.25
CA VAL A 49 13.16 -9.73 -0.86
C VAL A 49 12.87 -10.69 -2.01
N THR A 50 13.82 -11.60 -2.24
CA THR A 50 13.74 -12.60 -3.31
C THR A 50 12.49 -13.49 -3.22
N TYR A 51 12.08 -14.03 -4.38
CA TYR A 51 10.92 -14.93 -4.57
C TYR A 51 9.52 -14.34 -4.34
N HIS A 52 9.43 -13.14 -3.75
CA HIS A 52 8.15 -12.46 -3.53
C HIS A 52 7.89 -11.44 -4.64
N ARG A 53 6.64 -11.40 -5.12
CA ARG A 53 6.21 -10.50 -6.21
C ARG A 53 5.31 -9.36 -5.74
N CYS A 54 4.94 -9.36 -4.47
CA CYS A 54 4.05 -8.36 -3.88
C CYS A 54 4.44 -8.15 -2.42
N LEU A 55 4.66 -6.90 -2.04
CA LEU A 55 5.14 -6.49 -0.72
C LEU A 55 4.33 -5.28 -0.27
N ALA A 56 3.93 -5.26 1.00
CA ALA A 56 3.55 -4.03 1.68
C ALA A 56 4.70 -3.63 2.60
N MET A 57 5.08 -2.35 2.59
CA MET A 57 6.22 -1.86 3.36
C MET A 57 5.78 -0.68 4.23
N ASP A 58 6.12 -0.78 5.50
CA ASP A 58 5.96 0.32 6.44
C ASP A 58 7.26 1.09 6.46
N ILE A 59 7.23 2.30 5.89
CA ILE A 59 8.40 3.15 5.73
C ILE A 59 8.18 4.42 6.54
N MET A 60 9.12 4.73 7.43
CA MET A 60 9.19 6.04 8.08
C MET A 60 10.18 6.95 7.36
N ILE A 61 10.01 8.24 7.57
CA ILE A 61 10.97 9.28 7.18
C ILE A 61 11.64 9.76 8.47
N ASP A 62 12.97 9.69 8.54
CA ASP A 62 13.71 10.19 9.70
C ASP A 62 13.84 11.72 9.70
N GLN A 63 14.44 12.27 10.76
CA GLN A 63 14.63 13.72 10.93
C GLN A 63 15.49 14.38 9.84
N LYS A 64 16.20 13.60 9.02
CA LYS A 64 17.04 14.06 7.91
C LYS A 64 16.39 13.79 6.54
N GLU A 65 15.11 13.48 6.52
CA GLU A 65 14.35 13.12 5.31
C GLU A 65 14.88 11.88 4.59
N TYR A 66 15.46 10.93 5.33
CA TYR A 66 15.83 9.64 4.79
C TYR A 66 14.77 8.59 5.11
N PRO A 67 14.36 7.77 4.12
CA PRO A 67 13.48 6.66 4.37
C PRO A 67 14.20 5.58 5.20
N ARG A 68 13.45 4.96 6.12
CA ARG A 68 13.86 3.79 6.90
C ARG A 68 12.74 2.76 6.87
N LEU A 69 13.11 1.51 6.65
CA LEU A 69 12.16 0.39 6.70
C LEU A 69 11.86 0.05 8.16
N ILE A 70 10.58 0.01 8.52
CA ILE A 70 10.10 -0.50 9.81
C ILE A 70 9.71 -1.96 9.68
N GLU A 71 8.89 -2.27 8.67
CA GLU A 71 8.36 -3.62 8.40
C GLU A 71 8.22 -3.85 6.90
N PHE A 72 8.37 -5.11 6.47
CA PHE A 72 7.91 -5.57 5.17
C PHE A 72 7.02 -6.81 5.34
N ASN A 73 5.86 -6.77 4.70
CA ASN A 73 4.82 -7.77 4.78
C ASN A 73 4.74 -8.52 3.43
N ILE A 74 4.99 -9.82 3.47
CA ILE A 74 4.89 -10.73 2.31
C ILE A 74 3.54 -11.44 2.20
N SER A 75 2.67 -11.25 3.19
CA SER A 75 1.35 -11.85 3.27
C SER A 75 0.39 -10.89 3.98
N GLY A 76 -0.92 -11.11 3.88
CA GLY A 76 -1.90 -10.28 4.59
C GLY A 76 -1.92 -8.82 4.16
N LEU A 77 -1.73 -8.54 2.86
CA LEU A 77 -1.62 -7.19 2.29
C LEU A 77 -2.90 -6.33 2.38
N SER A 78 -3.93 -6.80 3.09
CA SER A 78 -5.23 -6.13 3.24
C SER A 78 -5.82 -5.63 1.93
N THR A 79 -5.70 -6.43 0.86
CA THR A 79 -6.13 -6.06 -0.50
C THR A 79 -7.61 -5.66 -0.59
N TRP A 80 -8.41 -6.16 0.36
CA TRP A 80 -9.82 -5.85 0.54
C TRP A 80 -10.10 -4.39 0.94
N PHE A 81 -9.12 -3.67 1.50
CA PHE A 81 -9.30 -2.31 2.01
C PHE A 81 -9.41 -1.28 0.87
N TYR A 82 -8.58 -1.41 -0.17
CA TYR A 82 -8.49 -0.42 -1.25
C TYR A 82 -9.82 -0.17 -2.00
N PRO A 83 -10.64 -1.20 -2.32
CA PRO A 83 -11.96 -0.99 -2.90
C PRO A 83 -12.91 -0.15 -2.05
N PHE A 84 -12.81 -0.21 -0.70
CA PHE A 84 -13.57 0.68 0.18
C PHE A 84 -13.13 2.14 0.04
N ALA A 85 -11.84 2.36 -0.26
CA ALA A 85 -11.27 3.64 -0.63
C ALA A 85 -11.47 4.00 -2.12
N GLY A 86 -12.44 3.37 -2.82
CA GLY A 86 -12.81 3.71 -4.20
C GLY A 86 -11.74 3.45 -5.26
N SER A 87 -10.70 2.67 -4.95
CA SER A 87 -9.58 2.41 -5.86
C SER A 87 -9.19 0.93 -5.87
N PRO A 88 -8.91 0.32 -7.04
CA PRO A 88 -8.35 -1.02 -7.07
C PRO A 88 -6.90 -0.98 -6.54
N MET A 89 -6.54 -1.91 -5.64
CA MET A 89 -5.21 -1.96 -5.02
C MET A 89 -4.06 -1.84 -6.03
N PHE A 90 -4.18 -2.54 -7.16
CA PHE A 90 -3.14 -2.61 -8.17
C PHE A 90 -3.32 -1.62 -9.34
N GLY A 91 -4.35 -0.76 -9.29
CA GLY A 91 -4.59 0.21 -10.35
C GLY A 91 -4.74 -0.45 -11.71
N LYS A 92 -3.98 0.05 -12.69
CA LYS A 92 -3.90 -0.46 -14.06
C LYS A 92 -3.33 -1.87 -14.20
N TYR A 93 -2.70 -2.42 -13.15
CA TYR A 93 -2.13 -3.78 -13.15
C TYR A 93 -3.09 -4.84 -12.61
N THR A 94 -4.30 -4.45 -12.21
CA THR A 94 -5.27 -5.35 -11.57
C THR A 94 -5.59 -6.56 -12.44
N ASP A 95 -5.90 -6.35 -13.71
CA ASP A 95 -6.26 -7.43 -14.64
C ASP A 95 -5.08 -8.37 -14.92
N GLU A 96 -3.88 -7.81 -15.10
CA GLU A 96 -2.64 -8.58 -15.28
C GLU A 96 -2.38 -9.51 -14.10
N ILE A 97 -2.55 -9.01 -12.87
CA ILE A 97 -2.33 -9.79 -11.66
C ILE A 97 -3.40 -10.88 -11.50
N ILE A 98 -4.66 -10.58 -11.80
CA ILE A 98 -5.74 -11.58 -11.82
C ILE A 98 -5.40 -12.70 -12.80
N GLU A 99 -5.00 -12.34 -14.03
CA GLU A 99 -4.63 -13.30 -15.06
C GLU A 99 -3.40 -14.13 -14.65
N TYR A 100 -2.38 -13.50 -14.09
CA TYR A 100 -1.20 -14.18 -13.58
C TYR A 100 -1.56 -15.22 -12.52
N CYS A 101 -2.36 -14.83 -11.52
CA CYS A 101 -2.83 -15.73 -10.47
C CYS A 101 -3.65 -16.88 -11.03
N TYR A 102 -4.56 -16.60 -11.97
CA TYR A 102 -5.37 -17.61 -12.64
C TYR A 102 -4.51 -18.66 -13.37
N LYS A 103 -3.50 -18.22 -14.13
CA LYS A 103 -2.59 -19.11 -14.87
C LYS A 103 -1.64 -19.90 -13.98
N ASN A 104 -1.31 -19.41 -12.78
CA ASN A 104 -0.28 -20.00 -11.91
C ASN A 104 -0.81 -20.67 -10.62
N LYS A 105 -2.13 -20.94 -10.52
CA LYS A 105 -2.80 -21.56 -9.33
C LYS A 105 -2.15 -22.84 -8.78
N ARG A 106 -1.31 -23.54 -9.57
CA ARG A 106 -0.75 -24.87 -9.25
C ARG A 106 0.78 -24.94 -9.10
N LYS A 107 1.49 -23.81 -9.14
CA LYS A 107 2.96 -23.77 -9.02
C LYS A 107 3.50 -23.57 -7.60
N ALA A 108 2.65 -23.60 -6.58
CA ALA A 108 3.09 -23.70 -5.19
C ALA A 108 3.56 -25.15 -4.91
N GLU A 109 4.56 -25.62 -5.65
CA GLU A 109 5.25 -26.85 -5.29
C GLU A 109 6.00 -26.58 -3.99
N LYS A 110 5.72 -27.39 -2.97
CA LYS A 110 6.48 -27.37 -1.72
C LYS A 110 7.91 -27.75 -2.05
N VAL A 111 8.80 -26.76 -2.15
CA VAL A 111 10.24 -27.01 -2.21
C VAL A 111 10.69 -27.35 -0.79
N PHE A 112 10.86 -28.63 -0.52
CA PHE A 112 11.49 -29.08 0.71
C PHE A 112 13.00 -28.87 0.59
N LEU A 113 13.51 -27.82 1.22
CA LEU A 113 14.95 -27.64 1.38
C LEU A 113 15.44 -28.62 2.45
N LYS A 114 16.21 -29.62 2.03
CA LYS A 114 16.93 -30.51 2.94
C LYS A 114 18.32 -29.92 3.12
N PHE A 115 18.61 -29.39 4.31
CA PHE A 115 19.97 -29.05 4.67
C PHE A 115 20.74 -30.38 4.88
N THR A 116 21.84 -30.54 4.15
CA THR A 116 22.75 -31.68 4.23
C THR A 116 24.04 -31.21 4.87
#